data_AF-A0A9P6AJ73-F1
#
_entry.id   AF-A0A9P6AJ73-F1
#
_cell.length_a   1.000
_cell.length_b   1.000
_cell.length_c   1.000
_cell.angle_alpha   90.00
_cell.angle_beta   90.00
_cell.angle_gamma   90.00
#
_symmetry.space_group_name_H-M   'P 1'
#
loop_
_entity.id
_entity.type
_entity.pdbx_description
1 polymer ?
#
loop_
_entity_poly.entity_id
_entity_poly.type
_entity_poly.pdbx_seq_one_letter_code
_entity_poly.pdbx_strand_id
1 'polypeptide(L)'
;MIKLIDTLGQNDDYFMTADLSPADFYTPKFGIVLRMQSDLLVASSNPSSDDPNGEWRPLQYSNWLLDQRYGSRKRPYLAHAPKSISLSIFQELTALTNGTALNSEAWVVLKSFHDALLRTSQHIYRGQYSSQADHDDAYAMFLFGHHIVERWREILLWSWVIGRLGGPQGEWRSNVERMTAWSELGGISRGQISSDVNVVTSARDTLNEEVVNRALGRKTTGSTSYVFSSVDGYPYAFTQSGAISSWPQFTPKSPGSRMRPSTKISECTIQLERCFPESIDTASRAFTNIAFEHPECGDCVIRSLISSSGPIGLKAFLPDGTRALRSSRPPSSHPLLPLGTHWAEINYSLKDVITPWVGSGAANGIVNIRDWTLRAMSRYHFVLGDTPFEFLELNGAIASRNKLSRLSRSIAMHQLAMICINDDLLHSVEEVDSTFRGWMENIWPTKLTWESP
;
A
#
# COMPACT_ATOMS: atom_id res chain seq x y z
N MET A 1 14.23 -13.00 13.62
CA MET A 1 14.00 -13.09 12.16
C MET A 1 12.52 -13.43 11.99
N ILE A 2 11.66 -12.44 11.72
CA ILE A 2 10.21 -12.66 11.60
C ILE A 2 9.98 -13.24 10.20
N LYS A 3 9.53 -14.51 10.11
CA LYS A 3 8.98 -15.06 8.85
C LYS A 3 7.72 -14.25 8.55
N LEU A 4 7.82 -13.31 7.62
CA LEU A 4 6.72 -12.41 7.25
C LEU A 4 5.84 -12.99 6.14
N ILE A 5 6.31 -14.00 5.39
CA ILE A 5 5.55 -14.63 4.30
C ILE A 5 5.65 -16.14 4.42
N ASP A 6 4.49 -16.78 4.49
CA ASP A 6 4.35 -18.23 4.51
C ASP A 6 3.57 -18.76 3.28
N THR A 7 2.98 -17.89 2.44
CA THR A 7 2.08 -18.33 1.36
C THR A 7 2.11 -17.41 0.14
N LEU A 8 2.19 -18.04 -1.05
CA LEU A 8 1.85 -17.43 -2.33
C LEU A 8 0.38 -17.74 -2.63
N GLY A 9 -0.48 -16.72 -2.68
CA GLY A 9 -1.88 -16.87 -3.04
C GLY A 9 -2.07 -16.80 -4.55
N GLN A 10 -2.62 -17.86 -5.13
CA GLN A 10 -3.02 -17.96 -6.53
C GLN A 10 -4.49 -18.38 -6.61
N ASN A 11 -5.24 -17.83 -7.56
CA ASN A 11 -6.47 -18.48 -8.01
C ASN A 11 -6.12 -19.46 -9.15
N ASP A 12 -7.13 -20.14 -9.64
CA ASP A 12 -7.13 -21.14 -10.71
C ASP A 12 -6.77 -20.61 -12.11
N ASP A 13 -6.72 -19.29 -12.31
CA ASP A 13 -6.50 -18.68 -13.63
C ASP A 13 -5.05 -18.27 -13.91
N TYR A 14 -4.15 -18.41 -12.93
CA TYR A 14 -2.77 -17.93 -13.06
C TYR A 14 -1.80 -19.03 -13.49
N PHE A 15 -0.98 -18.72 -14.49
CA PHE A 15 0.11 -19.59 -14.91
C PHE A 15 1.44 -18.84 -14.92
N MET A 16 2.52 -19.58 -14.59
CA MET A 16 3.89 -19.09 -14.65
C MET A 16 4.55 -19.64 -15.91
N THR A 17 5.20 -18.76 -16.66
CA THR A 17 5.79 -19.08 -17.98
C THR A 17 7.30 -18.82 -18.02
N ALA A 18 7.87 -18.31 -16.92
CA ALA A 18 9.30 -18.13 -16.73
C ALA A 18 9.75 -18.68 -15.36
N ASP A 19 11.07 -18.85 -15.21
CA ASP A 19 11.69 -19.19 -13.93
C ASP A 19 11.63 -17.99 -12.97
N LEU A 20 10.59 -18.00 -12.13
CA LEU A 20 10.41 -16.98 -11.10
C LEU A 20 11.26 -17.30 -9.87
N SER A 21 11.71 -16.24 -9.22
CA SER A 21 12.51 -16.28 -8.00
C SER A 21 11.74 -15.69 -6.82
N PRO A 22 12.22 -15.86 -5.58
CA PRO A 22 11.62 -15.16 -4.44
C PRO A 22 11.58 -13.63 -4.61
N ALA A 23 12.51 -13.00 -5.35
CA ALA A 23 12.48 -11.53 -5.51
C ALA A 23 11.33 -11.04 -6.39
N ASP A 24 10.72 -11.93 -7.17
CA ASP A 24 9.50 -11.61 -7.90
C ASP A 24 8.30 -11.41 -6.96
N PHE A 25 8.40 -11.85 -5.71
CA PHE A 25 7.27 -11.93 -4.78
C PHE A 25 7.55 -11.20 -3.47
N TYR A 26 8.73 -11.41 -2.90
CA TYR A 26 9.13 -10.85 -1.63
C TYR A 26 10.63 -10.96 -1.36
N THR A 27 11.17 -9.95 -0.69
CA THR A 27 12.49 -10.06 -0.07
C THR A 27 12.50 -9.39 1.31
N PRO A 28 13.32 -9.85 2.27
CA PRO A 28 13.45 -9.16 3.56
C PRO A 28 13.92 -7.71 3.44
N LYS A 29 14.63 -7.36 2.36
CA LYS A 29 15.16 -6.01 2.13
C LYS A 29 14.17 -5.06 1.49
N PHE A 30 13.28 -5.54 0.62
CA PHE A 30 12.32 -4.73 -0.13
C PHE A 30 10.85 -4.96 0.27
N GLY A 31 10.59 -5.97 1.09
CA GLY A 31 9.25 -6.32 1.51
C GLY A 31 8.47 -7.05 0.41
N ILE A 32 7.13 -6.94 0.48
CA ILE A 32 6.20 -7.57 -0.47
C ILE A 32 6.26 -6.84 -1.81
N VAL A 33 6.23 -7.59 -2.91
CA VAL A 33 6.06 -7.05 -4.25
C VAL A 33 4.57 -6.93 -4.56
N LEU A 34 4.07 -5.71 -4.64
CA LEU A 34 2.70 -5.39 -5.03
C LEU A 34 2.65 -5.08 -6.54
N ARG A 35 1.64 -5.61 -7.23
CA ARG A 35 1.42 -5.34 -8.67
C ARG A 35 0.13 -4.55 -8.81
N MET A 36 0.25 -3.28 -9.14
CA MET A 36 -0.87 -2.34 -9.21
C MET A 36 -0.81 -1.57 -10.52
N GLN A 37 -1.98 -1.26 -11.07
CA GLN A 37 -2.14 -0.46 -12.29
C GLN A 37 -2.34 1.00 -11.92
N SER A 38 -1.41 1.88 -12.31
CA SER A 38 -1.42 3.30 -11.91
C SER A 38 -2.50 4.14 -12.61
N ASP A 39 -3.00 3.65 -13.74
CA ASP A 39 -4.00 4.27 -14.62
C ASP A 39 -5.42 3.79 -14.35
N LEU A 40 -5.59 2.59 -13.77
CA LEU A 40 -6.89 2.05 -13.39
C LEU A 40 -7.16 2.30 -11.90
N LEU A 41 -7.98 3.31 -11.60
CA LEU A 41 -8.27 3.72 -10.22
C LEU A 41 -9.68 3.32 -9.80
N VAL A 42 -9.77 2.62 -8.66
CA VAL A 42 -11.01 2.24 -8.00
C VAL A 42 -11.50 3.42 -7.14
N ALA A 43 -12.70 3.91 -7.43
CA ALA A 43 -13.37 4.91 -6.61
C ALA A 43 -14.04 4.25 -5.39
N SER A 44 -14.32 5.04 -4.36
CA SER A 44 -15.07 4.61 -3.19
C SER A 44 -16.56 4.76 -3.46
N SER A 45 -17.36 3.71 -3.21
CA SER A 45 -18.82 3.76 -3.33
C SER A 45 -19.48 2.73 -2.42
N ASN A 46 -20.54 3.13 -1.73
CA ASN A 46 -21.38 2.25 -0.92
C ASN A 46 -22.78 2.89 -0.73
N PRO A 47 -23.86 2.33 -1.31
CA PRO A 47 -23.86 1.18 -2.21
C PRO A 47 -23.20 1.51 -3.56
N SER A 48 -22.53 0.55 -4.17
CA SER A 48 -22.07 0.70 -5.56
C SER A 48 -23.23 0.57 -6.55
N SER A 49 -23.19 1.35 -7.63
CA SER A 49 -24.11 1.22 -8.77
C SER A 49 -23.60 0.27 -9.85
N ASP A 50 -22.40 -0.31 -9.70
CA ASP A 50 -21.85 -1.26 -10.67
C ASP A 50 -22.57 -2.61 -10.58
N ASP A 51 -22.33 -3.43 -11.62
CA ASP A 51 -22.92 -4.77 -11.73
C ASP A 51 -22.68 -5.58 -10.45
N PRO A 52 -23.75 -6.05 -9.76
CA PRO A 52 -23.61 -6.93 -8.60
C PRO A 52 -22.79 -8.18 -8.88
N ASN A 53 -22.81 -8.70 -10.11
CA ASN A 53 -22.05 -9.90 -10.48
C ASN A 53 -20.60 -9.59 -10.91
N GLY A 54 -20.26 -8.30 -11.08
CA GLY A 54 -18.94 -7.87 -11.52
C GLY A 54 -17.91 -7.75 -10.39
N GLU A 55 -16.63 -7.59 -10.76
CA GLU A 55 -15.55 -7.36 -9.78
C GLU A 55 -15.57 -5.93 -9.21
N TRP A 56 -16.08 -4.96 -9.96
CA TRP A 56 -16.01 -3.54 -9.62
C TRP A 56 -16.76 -3.16 -8.36
N ARG A 57 -17.94 -3.72 -8.14
CA ARG A 57 -18.77 -3.41 -6.97
C ARG A 57 -18.07 -3.79 -5.65
N PRO A 58 -17.56 -5.02 -5.48
CA PRO A 58 -16.74 -5.38 -4.31
C PRO A 58 -15.50 -4.50 -4.12
N LEU A 59 -14.84 -4.10 -5.21
CA LEU A 59 -13.67 -3.21 -5.15
C LEU A 59 -14.04 -1.83 -4.62
N GLN A 60 -15.14 -1.24 -5.09
CA GLN A 60 -15.60 0.07 -4.65
C GLN A 60 -16.04 0.07 -3.19
N TYR A 61 -16.75 -0.97 -2.76
CA TYR A 61 -17.12 -1.16 -1.35
C TYR A 61 -15.88 -1.32 -0.45
N SER A 62 -14.89 -2.09 -0.91
CA SER A 62 -13.62 -2.25 -0.20
C SER A 62 -12.85 -0.93 -0.11
N ASN A 63 -12.88 -0.12 -1.16
CA ASN A 63 -12.28 1.20 -1.13
C ASN A 63 -13.03 2.15 -0.18
N TRP A 64 -14.35 2.03 -0.06
CA TRP A 64 -15.14 2.73 0.94
C TRP A 64 -14.78 2.35 2.38
N LEU A 65 -14.54 1.07 2.65
CA LEU A 65 -14.02 0.62 3.96
C LEU A 65 -12.65 1.24 4.25
N LEU A 66 -11.74 1.25 3.27
CA LEU A 66 -10.42 1.87 3.41
C LEU A 66 -10.52 3.39 3.64
N ASP A 67 -11.49 4.08 3.05
CA ASP A 67 -11.73 5.51 3.27
C ASP A 67 -12.07 5.82 4.72
N GLN A 68 -12.88 4.97 5.38
CA GLN A 68 -13.21 5.13 6.80
C GLN A 68 -11.96 5.10 7.68
N ARG A 69 -10.93 4.33 7.27
CA ARG A 69 -9.70 4.16 8.03
C ARG A 69 -8.55 5.08 7.64
N TYR A 70 -8.43 5.44 6.37
CA TYR A 70 -7.24 6.10 5.82
C TYR A 70 -7.54 7.44 5.12
N GLY A 71 -8.77 7.91 5.21
CA GLY A 71 -9.24 9.10 4.50
C GLY A 71 -9.57 8.79 3.05
N SER A 72 -10.44 9.63 2.47
CA SER A 72 -11.01 9.35 1.17
C SER A 72 -10.03 9.53 0.02
N ARG A 73 -9.89 8.51 -0.83
CA ARG A 73 -9.15 8.59 -2.10
C ARG A 73 -9.52 7.46 -3.05
N LYS A 74 -9.23 7.67 -4.33
CA LYS A 74 -9.20 6.57 -5.30
C LYS A 74 -7.94 5.75 -5.11
N ARG A 75 -8.04 4.43 -5.25
CA ARG A 75 -6.90 3.51 -5.06
C ARG A 75 -6.62 2.70 -6.33
N PRO A 76 -5.35 2.52 -6.70
CA PRO A 76 -4.94 1.74 -7.88
C PRO A 76 -5.48 0.32 -7.86
N TYR A 77 -5.96 -0.15 -9.00
CA TYR A 77 -6.40 -1.52 -9.17
C TYR A 77 -5.24 -2.49 -8.92
N LEU A 78 -5.51 -3.57 -8.17
CA LEU A 78 -4.55 -4.61 -7.88
C LEU A 78 -4.59 -5.66 -9.00
N ALA A 79 -3.50 -5.78 -9.77
CA ALA A 79 -3.48 -6.60 -10.97
C ALA A 79 -3.90 -8.07 -10.71
N HIS A 80 -4.50 -8.69 -11.72
CA HIS A 80 -4.79 -10.13 -11.79
C HIS A 80 -3.51 -10.97 -11.94
N ALA A 81 -2.59 -10.85 -11.00
CA ALA A 81 -1.38 -11.66 -10.91
C ALA A 81 -1.32 -12.38 -9.55
N PRO A 82 -0.48 -13.42 -9.40
CA PRO A 82 -0.19 -14.04 -8.12
C PRO A 82 0.24 -13.03 -7.05
N LYS A 83 -0.25 -13.22 -5.82
CA LYS A 83 -0.10 -12.26 -4.72
C LYS A 83 0.62 -12.90 -3.55
N SER A 84 1.59 -12.20 -2.98
CA SER A 84 2.27 -12.65 -1.76
C SER A 84 1.54 -12.12 -0.53
N ILE A 85 1.24 -13.01 0.41
CA ILE A 85 0.41 -12.68 1.57
C ILE A 85 1.23 -12.88 2.83
N SER A 86 1.23 -11.87 3.70
CA SER A 86 1.69 -12.01 5.08
C SER A 86 0.51 -12.39 5.95
N LEU A 87 0.51 -13.60 6.49
CA LEU A 87 -0.53 -14.04 7.41
C LEU A 87 -0.67 -13.08 8.61
N SER A 88 0.45 -12.58 9.14
CA SER A 88 0.40 -11.66 10.29
C SER A 88 -0.27 -10.32 9.96
N ILE A 89 -0.01 -9.75 8.78
CA ILE A 89 -0.67 -8.50 8.34
C ILE A 89 -2.13 -8.77 7.98
N PHE A 90 -2.43 -9.93 7.39
CA PHE A 90 -3.81 -10.30 7.11
C PHE A 90 -4.61 -10.51 8.41
N GLN A 91 -4.00 -11.09 9.44
CA GLN A 91 -4.60 -11.20 10.77
C GLN A 91 -4.84 -9.81 11.39
N GLU A 92 -3.90 -8.87 11.26
CA GLU A 92 -4.10 -7.47 11.69
C GLU A 92 -5.31 -6.84 10.99
N LEU A 93 -5.45 -7.05 9.68
CA LEU A 93 -6.59 -6.59 8.88
C LEU A 93 -7.92 -7.14 9.45
N THR A 94 -7.94 -8.42 9.84
CA THR A 94 -9.11 -9.07 10.45
C THR A 94 -9.28 -8.79 11.95
N ALA A 95 -8.31 -8.15 12.59
CA ALA A 95 -8.33 -7.80 14.02
C ALA A 95 -8.77 -6.35 14.28
N LEU A 96 -8.99 -5.56 13.21
CA LEU A 96 -9.55 -4.21 13.29
C LEU A 96 -10.99 -4.29 13.80
N THR A 97 -11.21 -4.30 15.12
CA THR A 97 -12.54 -4.30 15.74
C THR A 97 -12.90 -2.89 16.20
N ASN A 98 -14.19 -2.56 16.26
CA ASN A 98 -14.61 -1.28 16.83
C ASN A 98 -14.22 -1.22 18.30
N GLY A 99 -13.68 -0.08 18.73
CA GLY A 99 -13.58 0.24 20.15
C GLY A 99 -14.97 0.12 20.78
N THR A 100 -15.04 -0.47 21.95
CA THR A 100 -16.27 -0.59 22.75
C THR A 100 -16.76 0.80 23.15
N ALA A 101 -17.55 1.47 22.29
CA ALA A 101 -18.32 2.65 22.64
C ALA A 101 -19.69 2.19 23.14
N LEU A 102 -19.84 2.25 24.47
CA LEU A 102 -20.94 1.71 25.26
C LEU A 102 -22.12 2.68 25.34
N ASN A 103 -22.59 3.25 24.21
CA ASN A 103 -23.74 4.15 24.23
C ASN A 103 -24.76 3.70 23.17
N SER A 104 -25.85 3.11 23.67
CA SER A 104 -27.04 2.70 22.94
C SER A 104 -27.66 3.86 22.16
N GLU A 105 -28.07 3.56 20.92
CA GLU A 105 -28.75 4.38 19.89
C GLU A 105 -27.91 4.86 18.69
N ALA A 106 -26.60 4.58 18.63
CA ALA A 106 -25.77 4.71 17.42
C ALA A 106 -25.46 3.35 16.74
N TRP A 107 -26.43 2.44 16.71
CA TRP A 107 -26.29 1.08 16.16
C TRP A 107 -26.35 0.99 14.63
N VAL A 108 -25.88 2.02 13.91
CA VAL A 108 -25.74 1.99 12.46
C VAL A 108 -24.26 2.02 12.10
N VAL A 109 -23.72 0.81 11.93
CA VAL A 109 -22.69 0.47 10.93
C VAL A 109 -21.35 1.21 11.05
N LEU A 110 -20.50 0.76 11.97
CA LEU A 110 -19.06 0.73 11.73
C LEU A 110 -18.70 -0.74 11.48
N LYS A 111 -18.76 -1.16 10.21
CA LYS A 111 -18.40 -2.53 9.81
C LYS A 111 -16.89 -2.61 9.83
N SER A 112 -16.36 -3.37 10.78
CA SER A 112 -14.95 -3.72 10.74
C SER A 112 -14.61 -4.42 9.42
N PHE A 113 -13.33 -4.37 9.01
CA PHE A 113 -12.86 -5.19 7.91
C PHE A 113 -13.12 -6.67 8.19
N HIS A 114 -13.07 -7.08 9.46
CA HIS A 114 -13.49 -8.40 9.93
C HIS A 114 -14.93 -8.73 9.54
N ASP A 115 -15.90 -7.91 9.93
CA ASP A 115 -17.31 -8.18 9.65
C ASP A 115 -17.58 -8.24 8.15
N ALA A 116 -16.93 -7.37 7.37
CA ALA A 116 -17.06 -7.36 5.92
C ALA A 116 -16.54 -8.65 5.29
N LEU A 117 -15.35 -9.09 5.68
CA LEU A 117 -14.77 -10.35 5.21
C LEU A 117 -15.56 -11.57 5.68
N LEU A 118 -16.06 -11.55 6.93
CA LEU A 118 -16.88 -12.63 7.47
C LEU A 118 -18.19 -12.77 6.71
N ARG A 119 -18.88 -11.66 6.40
CA ARG A 119 -20.10 -11.69 5.58
C ARG A 119 -19.81 -12.23 4.18
N THR A 120 -18.78 -11.72 3.51
CA THR A 120 -18.38 -12.23 2.18
C THR A 120 -18.07 -13.72 2.20
N SER A 121 -17.45 -14.22 3.28
CA SER A 121 -17.17 -15.66 3.41
C SER A 121 -18.42 -16.54 3.57
N GLN A 122 -19.57 -15.96 3.87
CA GLN A 122 -20.86 -16.68 3.98
C GLN A 122 -21.56 -16.80 2.62
N HIS A 123 -21.11 -16.07 1.60
CA HIS A 123 -21.70 -16.11 0.27
C HIS A 123 -21.15 -17.29 -0.53
N ILE A 124 -22.03 -17.99 -1.25
CA ILE A 124 -21.67 -19.13 -2.09
C ILE A 124 -21.00 -18.65 -3.38
N TYR A 125 -21.51 -17.54 -3.94
CA TYR A 125 -20.95 -16.88 -5.11
C TYR A 125 -20.70 -15.40 -4.81
N ARG A 126 -19.71 -14.83 -5.49
CA ARG A 126 -19.46 -13.38 -5.47
C ARG A 126 -20.71 -12.63 -5.93
N GLY A 127 -21.01 -11.50 -5.30
CA GLY A 127 -22.11 -10.63 -5.75
C GLY A 127 -23.50 -11.09 -5.32
N GLN A 128 -23.59 -12.18 -4.56
CA GLN A 128 -24.81 -12.54 -3.87
C GLN A 128 -25.06 -11.52 -2.76
N TYR A 129 -25.73 -10.38 -3.00
CA TYR A 129 -26.61 -9.63 -2.06
C TYR A 129 -27.00 -8.23 -2.60
N SER A 130 -28.02 -7.65 -1.95
CA SER A 130 -29.04 -6.73 -2.47
C SER A 130 -28.61 -5.31 -2.88
N SER A 131 -29.52 -4.56 -3.52
CA SER A 131 -29.41 -3.12 -3.81
C SER A 131 -29.39 -2.19 -2.58
N GLN A 132 -29.31 -2.74 -1.37
CA GLN A 132 -29.24 -1.97 -0.12
C GLN A 132 -27.79 -1.66 0.27
N ALA A 133 -27.56 -0.45 0.78
CA ALA A 133 -26.28 -0.03 1.34
C ALA A 133 -25.76 -1.05 2.37
N ASP A 134 -24.44 -1.21 2.42
CA ASP A 134 -23.71 -2.03 3.39
C ASP A 134 -23.83 -3.57 3.25
N HIS A 135 -24.40 -4.10 2.17
CA HIS A 135 -24.49 -5.54 1.93
C HIS A 135 -23.57 -6.07 0.82
N ASP A 136 -22.63 -5.24 0.36
CA ASP A 136 -21.67 -5.62 -0.69
C ASP A 136 -20.55 -6.52 -0.17
N ASP A 137 -19.95 -7.26 -1.11
CA ASP A 137 -18.80 -8.12 -0.85
C ASP A 137 -17.50 -7.33 -0.66
N ALA A 138 -16.66 -7.75 0.28
CA ALA A 138 -15.32 -7.24 0.46
C ALA A 138 -14.30 -8.02 -0.36
N TYR A 139 -13.45 -7.30 -1.09
CA TYR A 139 -12.35 -7.85 -1.86
C TYR A 139 -11.09 -7.94 -1.00
N ALA A 140 -10.86 -9.12 -0.41
CA ALA A 140 -9.82 -9.33 0.61
C ALA A 140 -8.41 -8.89 0.18
N MET A 141 -8.01 -9.19 -1.06
CA MET A 141 -6.66 -8.88 -1.54
C MET A 141 -6.44 -7.39 -1.82
N PHE A 142 -7.51 -6.68 -2.17
CA PHE A 142 -7.51 -5.23 -2.38
C PHE A 142 -7.37 -4.54 -1.03
N LEU A 143 -8.17 -4.95 -0.03
CA LEU A 143 -8.02 -4.49 1.35
C LEU A 143 -6.60 -4.73 1.87
N PHE A 144 -6.06 -5.95 1.70
CA PHE A 144 -4.71 -6.30 2.14
C PHE A 144 -3.62 -5.45 1.47
N GLY A 145 -3.62 -5.37 0.14
CA GLY A 145 -2.60 -4.64 -0.62
C GLY A 145 -2.57 -3.15 -0.28
N HIS A 146 -3.76 -2.52 -0.20
CA HIS A 146 -3.86 -1.12 0.16
C HIS A 146 -3.61 -0.86 1.65
N HIS A 147 -3.97 -1.78 2.55
CA HIS A 147 -3.63 -1.67 3.96
C HIS A 147 -2.11 -1.53 4.15
N ILE A 148 -1.30 -2.32 3.45
CA ILE A 148 0.18 -2.20 3.52
C ILE A 148 0.62 -0.78 3.12
N VAL A 149 0.14 -0.29 1.98
CA VAL A 149 0.56 1.01 1.42
C VAL A 149 0.11 2.17 2.31
N GLU A 150 -1.11 2.11 2.83
CA GLU A 150 -1.66 3.16 3.69
C GLU A 150 -1.05 3.14 5.09
N ARG A 151 -0.74 1.95 5.64
CA ARG A 151 -0.03 1.83 6.92
C ARG A 151 1.38 2.39 6.84
N TRP A 152 2.07 2.17 5.72
CA TRP A 152 3.36 2.79 5.47
C TRP A 152 3.26 4.33 5.50
N ARG A 153 2.29 4.89 4.78
CA ARG A 153 2.01 6.35 4.77
C ARG A 153 1.70 6.89 6.16
N GLU A 154 0.83 6.19 6.89
CA GLU A 154 0.43 6.55 8.25
C GLU A 154 1.63 6.60 9.19
N ILE A 155 2.52 5.60 9.13
CA ILE A 155 3.73 5.53 9.97
C ILE A 155 4.72 6.64 9.61
N LEU A 156 4.91 6.96 8.32
CA LEU A 156 5.79 8.07 7.91
C LEU A 156 5.34 9.40 8.55
N LEU A 157 4.05 9.72 8.41
CA LEU A 157 3.49 10.96 8.95
C LEU A 157 3.49 10.96 10.48
N TRP A 158 3.10 9.84 11.10
CA TRP A 158 3.09 9.70 12.56
C TRP A 158 4.50 9.86 13.13
N SER A 159 5.50 9.25 12.49
CA SER A 159 6.90 9.32 12.90
C SER A 159 7.41 10.76 12.91
N TRP A 160 7.08 11.54 11.88
CA TRP A 160 7.52 12.93 11.79
C TRP A 160 6.75 13.84 12.75
N VAL A 161 5.41 13.82 12.70
CA VAL A 161 4.57 14.74 13.50
C VAL A 161 4.64 14.41 14.99
N ILE A 162 4.40 13.15 15.36
CA ILE A 162 4.25 12.74 16.76
C ILE A 162 5.56 12.21 17.32
N GLY A 163 6.22 11.34 16.57
CA GLY A 163 7.46 10.69 17.00
C GLY A 163 8.64 11.67 17.10
N ARG A 164 8.77 12.60 16.16
CA ARG A 164 9.92 13.52 16.05
C ARG A 164 9.62 14.92 16.55
N LEU A 165 8.56 15.57 16.06
CA LEU A 165 8.28 16.99 16.33
C LEU A 165 7.43 17.24 17.58
N GLY A 166 6.42 16.41 17.83
CA GLY A 166 5.46 16.62 18.92
C GLY A 166 6.16 16.71 20.27
N GLY A 167 5.64 17.57 21.15
CA GLY A 167 6.19 17.75 22.49
C GLY A 167 6.10 16.47 23.36
N PRO A 168 6.77 16.44 24.52
CA PRO A 168 6.78 15.27 25.41
C PRO A 168 5.39 14.81 25.88
N GLN A 169 4.42 15.72 25.99
CA GLN A 169 3.02 15.42 26.32
C GLN A 169 2.12 15.45 25.08
N GLY A 170 2.68 15.48 23.87
CA GLY A 170 1.94 15.55 22.62
C GLY A 170 1.50 16.96 22.25
N GLU A 171 2.18 17.99 22.75
CA GLU A 171 1.89 19.39 22.42
C GLU A 171 2.23 19.72 20.96
N TRP A 172 1.45 20.62 20.37
CA TRP A 172 1.69 21.23 19.06
C TRP A 172 1.48 22.73 19.16
N ARG A 173 2.41 23.45 19.77
CA ARG A 173 2.27 24.89 20.01
C ARG A 173 2.51 25.66 18.72
N SER A 174 1.62 26.63 18.45
CA SER A 174 1.60 27.40 17.21
C SER A 174 2.91 28.14 16.92
N ASN A 175 3.72 28.43 17.94
CA ASN A 175 5.00 29.12 17.83
C ASN A 175 6.25 28.21 17.93
N VAL A 176 6.10 26.92 18.27
CA VAL A 176 7.25 26.00 18.46
C VAL A 176 7.15 24.83 17.50
N GLU A 177 6.34 23.82 17.79
CA GLU A 177 6.28 22.59 16.99
C GLU A 177 5.73 22.87 15.59
N ARG A 178 4.69 23.72 15.48
CA ARG A 178 4.12 24.18 14.19
C ARG A 178 5.16 24.88 13.32
N MET A 179 5.88 25.86 13.87
CA MET A 179 6.87 26.63 13.11
C MET A 179 8.12 25.82 12.79
N THR A 180 8.49 24.87 13.65
CA THR A 180 9.55 23.91 13.36
C THR A 180 9.16 23.03 12.18
N ALA A 181 7.94 22.48 12.17
CA ALA A 181 7.42 21.72 11.04
C ALA A 181 7.45 22.54 9.75
N TRP A 182 6.96 23.79 9.81
CA TRP A 182 6.95 24.68 8.65
C TRP A 182 8.35 25.01 8.13
N SER A 183 9.30 25.23 9.04
CA SER A 183 10.70 25.48 8.68
C SER A 183 11.35 24.25 8.03
N GLU A 184 11.09 23.03 8.53
CA GLU A 184 11.63 21.80 7.95
C GLU A 184 11.12 21.55 6.53
N LEU A 185 9.91 22.02 6.22
CA LEU A 185 9.34 21.95 4.88
C LEU A 185 9.89 23.05 3.95
N GLY A 186 10.66 24.01 4.46
CA GLY A 186 11.19 25.14 3.67
C GLY A 186 10.30 26.38 3.66
N GLY A 187 9.27 26.43 4.52
CA GLY A 187 8.34 27.56 4.61
C GLY A 187 8.89 28.80 5.29
N ILE A 188 10.12 28.74 5.83
CA ILE A 188 10.82 29.88 6.41
C ILE A 188 12.13 30.10 5.65
N SER A 189 12.28 31.27 5.04
CA SER A 189 13.50 31.66 4.32
C SER A 189 13.94 33.05 4.75
N ARG A 190 15.21 33.18 5.18
CA ARG A 190 15.80 34.45 5.64
C ARG A 190 14.94 35.19 6.70
N GLY A 191 14.28 34.43 7.58
CA GLY A 191 13.40 34.96 8.63
C GLY A 191 12.00 35.37 8.16
N GLN A 192 11.66 35.23 6.88
CA GLN A 192 10.32 35.44 6.35
C GLN A 192 9.55 34.13 6.32
N ILE A 193 8.30 34.16 6.79
CA ILE A 193 7.37 33.03 6.77
C ILE A 193 6.54 33.13 5.49
N SER A 194 6.62 32.12 4.65
CA SER A 194 5.76 31.97 3.48
C SER A 194 4.41 31.38 3.87
N SER A 195 3.35 31.76 3.18
CA SER A 195 2.02 31.11 3.27
C SER A 195 2.00 29.70 2.68
N ASP A 196 2.92 29.45 1.74
CA ASP A 196 2.95 28.25 0.93
C ASP A 196 4.39 27.78 0.66
N VAL A 197 4.52 26.47 0.44
CA VAL A 197 5.76 25.79 0.08
C VAL A 197 5.54 25.00 -1.19
N ASN A 198 6.29 25.33 -2.23
CA ASN A 198 6.35 24.53 -3.45
C ASN A 198 7.39 23.40 -3.28
N VAL A 199 6.90 22.17 -3.32
CA VAL A 199 7.70 20.96 -3.14
C VAL A 199 7.98 20.36 -4.51
N VAL A 200 9.26 20.14 -4.80
CA VAL A 200 9.71 19.44 -6.01
C VAL A 200 10.31 18.10 -5.61
N THR A 201 9.90 17.05 -6.31
CA THR A 201 10.40 15.70 -6.10
C THR A 201 11.88 15.59 -6.49
N SER A 202 12.70 15.05 -5.58
CA SER A 202 14.13 14.81 -5.82
C SER A 202 14.42 13.41 -6.37
N ALA A 203 15.57 13.26 -7.03
CA ALA A 203 16.06 11.97 -7.50
C ALA A 203 16.40 11.03 -6.32
N ARG A 204 16.29 9.72 -6.56
CA ARG A 204 16.56 8.66 -5.57
C ARG A 204 17.40 7.55 -6.19
N ASP A 205 18.25 6.96 -5.37
CA ASP A 205 19.15 5.87 -5.78
C ASP A 205 18.70 4.50 -5.25
N THR A 206 17.60 4.43 -4.51
CA THR A 206 17.08 3.21 -3.88
C THR A 206 16.95 2.05 -4.86
N LEU A 207 16.43 2.33 -6.07
CA LEU A 207 16.20 1.34 -7.12
C LEU A 207 17.28 1.37 -8.20
N ASN A 208 18.44 1.99 -7.92
CA ASN A 208 19.61 1.82 -8.76
C ASN A 208 20.03 0.33 -8.76
N GLU A 209 20.39 -0.18 -9.94
CA GLU A 209 20.71 -1.60 -10.14
C GLU A 209 21.80 -2.09 -9.18
N GLU A 210 22.88 -1.32 -8.95
CA GLU A 210 23.95 -1.72 -8.04
C GLU A 210 23.49 -1.80 -6.58
N VAL A 211 22.60 -0.88 -6.18
CA VAL A 211 22.04 -0.83 -4.83
C VAL A 211 21.11 -2.03 -4.61
N VAL A 212 20.22 -2.30 -5.57
CA VAL A 212 19.32 -3.46 -5.55
C VAL A 212 20.12 -4.76 -5.53
N ASN A 213 21.10 -4.91 -6.42
CA ASN A 213 21.91 -6.12 -6.52
C ASN A 213 22.70 -6.39 -5.25
N ARG A 214 23.28 -5.35 -4.64
CA ARG A 214 23.97 -5.44 -3.35
C ARG A 214 23.01 -5.83 -2.22
N ALA A 215 21.81 -5.27 -2.18
CA ALA A 215 20.81 -5.57 -1.16
C ALA A 215 20.29 -7.00 -1.29
N LEU A 216 20.12 -7.50 -2.51
CA LEU A 216 19.63 -8.86 -2.79
C LEU A 216 20.72 -9.93 -2.71
N GLY A 217 21.99 -9.55 -2.79
CA GLY A 217 23.11 -10.50 -2.90
C GLY A 217 23.14 -11.26 -4.23
N ARG A 218 22.52 -10.72 -5.28
CA ARG A 218 22.43 -11.30 -6.62
C ARG A 218 22.25 -10.21 -7.67
N LYS A 219 22.50 -10.56 -8.95
CA LYS A 219 22.52 -9.60 -10.07
C LYS A 219 21.15 -9.23 -10.66
N THR A 220 20.08 -9.88 -10.25
CA THR A 220 18.74 -9.64 -10.80
C THR A 220 17.64 -9.91 -9.78
N THR A 221 16.54 -9.18 -9.90
CA THR A 221 15.26 -9.40 -9.22
C THR A 221 14.45 -10.57 -9.79
N GLY A 222 14.95 -11.23 -10.84
CA GLY A 222 14.24 -12.29 -11.55
C GLY A 222 13.57 -11.74 -12.81
N SER A 223 12.28 -12.01 -12.97
CA SER A 223 11.46 -11.51 -14.07
C SER A 223 10.78 -10.17 -13.76
N THR A 224 10.80 -9.73 -12.51
CA THR A 224 10.09 -8.54 -12.03
C THR A 224 11.02 -7.35 -11.90
N SER A 225 10.73 -6.25 -12.57
CA SER A 225 11.38 -4.97 -12.35
C SER A 225 10.75 -4.25 -11.15
N TYR A 226 11.56 -3.73 -10.23
CA TYR A 226 11.04 -2.87 -9.17
C TYR A 226 10.92 -1.44 -9.71
N VAL A 227 9.70 -0.91 -9.73
CA VAL A 227 9.40 0.40 -10.34
C VAL A 227 9.11 1.48 -9.30
N PHE A 228 8.86 1.09 -8.04
CA PHE A 228 8.73 2.00 -6.91
C PHE A 228 9.11 1.26 -5.62
N SER A 229 9.75 1.95 -4.68
CA SER A 229 10.00 1.42 -3.33
C SER A 229 9.35 2.29 -2.27
N SER A 230 8.80 1.68 -1.22
CA SER A 230 8.15 2.44 -0.16
C SER A 230 9.11 3.39 0.56
N VAL A 231 10.43 3.13 0.60
CA VAL A 231 11.42 4.09 1.12
C VAL A 231 11.63 5.32 0.23
N ASP A 232 11.04 5.36 -0.96
CA ASP A 232 10.97 6.56 -1.81
C ASP A 232 9.69 7.39 -1.61
N GLY A 233 8.86 7.00 -0.64
CA GLY A 233 7.73 7.81 -0.15
C GLY A 233 6.39 7.10 -0.29
N TYR A 234 5.41 7.79 -0.88
CA TYR A 234 4.03 7.29 -1.02
C TYR A 234 3.60 7.29 -2.49
N PRO A 235 3.26 6.12 -3.08
CA PRO A 235 3.04 6.02 -4.53
C PRO A 235 1.72 6.64 -4.99
N TYR A 236 0.68 6.68 -4.13
CA TYR A 236 -0.62 7.21 -4.57
C TYR A 236 -0.68 8.75 -4.60
N ALA A 237 0.35 9.43 -4.10
CA ALA A 237 0.49 10.86 -4.29
C ALA A 237 0.53 11.22 -5.80
N PHE A 238 0.96 10.29 -6.64
CA PHE A 238 1.16 10.50 -8.07
C PHE A 238 -0.06 10.10 -8.90
N THR A 239 -0.91 9.20 -8.42
CA THR A 239 -2.01 8.64 -9.24
C THR A 239 -3.25 9.55 -9.33
N GLN A 240 -3.37 10.56 -8.47
CA GLN A 240 -4.60 11.37 -8.34
C GLN A 240 -4.99 12.17 -9.60
N SER A 241 -4.07 12.38 -10.56
CA SER A 241 -4.36 13.12 -11.79
C SER A 241 -4.92 12.28 -12.94
N GLY A 242 -5.14 10.96 -12.76
CA GLY A 242 -5.77 10.07 -13.75
C GLY A 242 -5.03 9.93 -15.09
N ALA A 243 -3.81 10.45 -15.18
CA ALA A 243 -3.05 10.60 -16.42
C ALA A 243 -1.72 9.82 -16.40
N ILE A 244 -1.55 8.90 -15.45
CA ILE A 244 -0.28 8.20 -15.25
C ILE A 244 -0.40 6.75 -15.71
N SER A 245 0.13 6.47 -16.90
CA SER A 245 0.28 5.12 -17.44
C SER A 245 1.46 4.34 -16.83
N SER A 246 2.25 4.94 -15.91
CA SER A 246 3.40 4.29 -15.29
C SER A 246 3.80 4.91 -13.95
N TRP A 247 4.19 4.09 -12.96
CA TRP A 247 4.72 4.56 -11.69
C TRP A 247 5.87 5.58 -11.82
N PRO A 248 6.00 6.54 -10.89
CA PRO A 248 7.06 7.54 -10.96
C PRO A 248 8.44 6.89 -10.84
N GLN A 249 9.35 7.28 -11.72
CA GLN A 249 10.75 6.85 -11.68
C GLN A 249 11.62 7.95 -11.07
N PHE A 250 12.30 7.64 -9.97
CA PHE A 250 13.17 8.58 -9.27
C PHE A 250 14.66 8.40 -9.59
N THR A 251 15.04 7.25 -10.14
CA THR A 251 16.43 6.96 -10.53
C THR A 251 16.75 7.69 -11.84
N PRO A 252 17.82 8.51 -11.90
CA PRO A 252 18.26 9.13 -13.15
C PRO A 252 18.64 8.05 -14.18
N LYS A 253 18.22 8.21 -15.44
CA LYS A 253 18.56 7.28 -16.53
C LYS A 253 20.05 7.28 -16.89
N SER A 254 20.80 8.30 -16.48
CA SER A 254 22.25 8.39 -16.67
C SER A 254 22.92 9.19 -15.54
N PRO A 255 24.15 8.85 -15.14
CA PRO A 255 24.92 9.63 -14.17
C PRO A 255 25.03 11.10 -14.63
N GLY A 256 24.63 12.05 -13.78
CA GLY A 256 24.65 13.48 -14.09
C GLY A 256 23.50 13.99 -14.98
N SER A 257 22.60 13.13 -15.45
CA SER A 257 21.35 13.58 -16.07
C SER A 257 20.41 14.12 -14.99
N ARG A 258 19.89 15.34 -15.17
CA ARG A 258 18.75 15.79 -14.37
C ARG A 258 17.59 14.84 -14.68
N MET A 259 16.89 14.37 -13.65
CA MET A 259 15.58 13.73 -13.82
C MET A 259 14.80 14.61 -14.80
N ARG A 260 14.32 14.06 -15.92
CA ARG A 260 13.34 14.74 -16.75
C ARG A 260 12.00 14.44 -16.07
N PRO A 261 11.52 15.29 -15.15
CA PRO A 261 10.17 15.10 -14.66
C PRO A 261 9.27 15.08 -15.89
N SER A 262 8.38 14.11 -15.99
CA SER A 262 7.11 14.38 -16.64
C SER A 262 6.54 15.60 -15.89
N THR A 263 6.69 16.78 -16.47
CA THR A 263 6.85 18.10 -15.84
C THR A 263 5.68 18.60 -14.97
N LYS A 264 4.65 17.79 -14.74
CA LYS A 264 3.51 18.11 -13.86
C LYS A 264 3.34 17.18 -12.66
N ILE A 265 4.00 16.02 -12.66
CA ILE A 265 3.80 14.97 -11.64
C ILE A 265 4.79 15.13 -10.46
N SER A 266 5.81 15.97 -10.61
CA SER A 266 6.88 16.17 -9.64
C SER A 266 6.62 17.25 -8.59
N GLU A 267 5.54 18.01 -8.71
CA GLU A 267 5.30 19.20 -7.89
C GLU A 267 4.02 19.10 -7.06
N CYS A 268 4.03 19.72 -5.89
CA CYS A 268 2.84 19.97 -5.08
C CYS A 268 3.08 21.18 -4.18
N THR A 269 2.01 21.75 -3.63
CA THR A 269 2.08 22.92 -2.76
C THR A 269 1.50 22.58 -1.39
N ILE A 270 2.25 22.88 -0.34
CA ILE A 270 1.78 22.81 1.04
C ILE A 270 1.32 24.21 1.43
N GLN A 271 0.12 24.35 1.97
CA GLN A 271 -0.42 25.62 2.46
C GLN A 271 -0.41 25.62 3.99
N LEU A 272 0.22 26.61 4.62
CA LEU A 272 0.42 26.65 6.07
C LEU A 272 -0.91 26.54 6.83
N GLU A 273 -1.87 27.42 6.52
CA GLU A 273 -3.13 27.49 7.27
C GLU A 273 -4.08 26.31 6.99
N ARG A 274 -3.93 25.62 5.87
CA ARG A 274 -4.71 24.40 5.59
C ARG A 274 -4.09 23.18 6.26
N CYS A 275 -2.79 23.01 6.12
CA CYS A 275 -2.09 21.81 6.56
C CYS A 275 -1.74 21.86 8.06
N PHE A 276 -1.46 23.05 8.59
CA PHE A 276 -1.12 23.31 9.99
C PHE A 276 -1.78 24.60 10.50
N PRO A 277 -3.14 24.67 10.57
CA PRO A 277 -3.84 25.84 11.09
C PRO A 277 -3.45 26.16 12.53
N GLU A 278 -3.53 27.44 12.91
CA GLU A 278 -3.17 27.90 14.27
C GLU A 278 -4.01 27.28 15.38
N SER A 279 -5.23 26.83 15.05
CA SER A 279 -6.20 26.24 15.98
C SER A 279 -5.81 24.84 16.45
N ILE A 280 -4.83 24.19 15.82
CA ILE A 280 -4.34 22.88 16.22
C ILE A 280 -3.29 23.04 17.34
N ASP A 281 -3.57 22.44 18.49
CA ASP A 281 -2.79 22.55 19.72
C ASP A 281 -2.12 21.24 20.15
N THR A 282 -2.46 20.11 19.52
CA THR A 282 -1.90 18.79 19.80
C THR A 282 -1.30 18.11 18.57
N ALA A 283 -0.24 17.33 18.77
CA ALA A 283 0.44 16.62 17.69
C ALA A 283 -0.47 15.55 17.05
N SER A 284 -1.34 14.91 17.84
CA SER A 284 -2.36 13.98 17.32
C SER A 284 -3.34 14.67 16.36
N ARG A 285 -3.75 15.90 16.67
CA ARG A 285 -4.65 16.70 15.82
C ARG A 285 -3.93 17.21 14.58
N ALA A 286 -2.66 17.62 14.68
CA ALA A 286 -1.83 17.96 13.52
C ALA A 286 -1.64 16.75 12.59
N PHE A 287 -1.38 15.57 13.16
CA PHE A 287 -1.20 14.33 12.43
C PHE A 287 -2.48 13.92 11.70
N THR A 288 -3.61 13.85 12.41
CA THR A 288 -4.91 13.46 11.81
C THR A 288 -5.35 14.44 10.72
N ASN A 289 -5.05 15.74 10.88
CA ASN A 289 -5.29 16.77 9.86
C ASN A 289 -4.62 16.42 8.52
N ILE A 290 -3.32 16.17 8.52
CA ILE A 290 -2.57 15.90 7.28
C ILE A 290 -2.66 14.43 6.82
N ALA A 291 -2.95 13.50 7.73
CA ALA A 291 -3.05 12.09 7.42
C ALA A 291 -4.41 11.74 6.80
N PHE A 292 -5.52 12.27 7.30
CA PHE A 292 -6.85 11.77 6.96
C PHE A 292 -7.82 12.84 6.44
N GLU A 293 -7.83 14.04 7.02
CA GLU A 293 -8.77 15.10 6.62
C GLU A 293 -8.31 15.86 5.37
N HIS A 294 -7.01 16.16 5.31
CA HIS A 294 -6.33 16.80 4.19
C HIS A 294 -5.19 15.91 3.70
N PRO A 295 -5.51 14.73 3.12
CA PRO A 295 -4.51 13.76 2.72
C PRO A 295 -3.49 14.32 1.71
N GLU A 296 -3.89 15.28 0.88
CA GLU A 296 -3.01 16.01 -0.03
C GLU A 296 -1.88 16.76 0.67
N CYS A 297 -2.14 17.29 1.87
CA CYS A 297 -1.11 17.92 2.71
C CYS A 297 -0.07 16.87 3.12
N GLY A 298 -0.51 15.73 3.65
CA GLY A 298 0.37 14.65 4.06
C GLY A 298 1.19 14.08 2.91
N ASP A 299 0.58 13.91 1.74
CA ASP A 299 1.26 13.40 0.54
C ASP A 299 2.39 14.34 0.10
N CYS A 300 2.15 15.65 0.15
CA CYS A 300 3.14 16.67 -0.19
C CYS A 300 4.23 16.82 0.88
N VAL A 301 3.88 16.70 2.16
CA VAL A 301 4.83 16.62 3.29
C VAL A 301 5.78 15.43 3.10
N ILE A 302 5.26 14.25 2.75
CA ILE A 302 6.11 13.07 2.49
C ILE A 302 7.11 13.37 1.38
N ARG A 303 6.69 13.97 0.25
CA ARG A 303 7.60 14.33 -0.85
C ARG A 303 8.71 15.29 -0.42
N SER A 304 8.37 16.28 0.39
CA SER A 304 9.35 17.24 0.93
C SER A 304 10.38 16.54 1.82
N LEU A 305 9.91 15.71 2.75
CA LEU A 305 10.77 14.99 3.69
C LEU A 305 11.61 13.89 3.02
N ILE A 306 11.11 13.26 1.96
CA ILE A 306 11.91 12.34 1.12
C ILE A 306 13.07 13.09 0.48
N SER A 307 12.81 14.27 -0.10
CA SER A 307 13.85 15.13 -0.69
C SER A 307 14.89 15.54 0.35
N SER A 308 14.45 15.95 1.55
CA SER A 308 15.32 16.29 2.68
C SER A 308 16.10 15.09 3.24
N SER A 309 15.63 13.86 2.99
CA SER A 309 16.32 12.64 3.44
C SER A 309 17.54 12.29 2.59
N GLY A 310 17.71 12.88 1.40
CA GLY A 310 18.82 12.62 0.48
C GLY A 310 18.49 11.54 -0.56
N PRO A 311 19.49 10.93 -1.22
CA PRO A 311 19.26 9.97 -2.30
C PRO A 311 18.80 8.58 -1.83
N ILE A 312 19.11 8.20 -0.58
CA ILE A 312 18.76 6.90 0.02
C ILE A 312 18.34 7.11 1.48
N GLY A 313 17.30 6.39 1.92
CA GLY A 313 16.85 6.37 3.31
C GLY A 313 15.81 7.44 3.66
N LEU A 314 15.50 7.53 4.97
CA LEU A 314 14.33 8.24 5.52
C LEU A 314 14.67 9.14 6.71
N LYS A 315 15.91 9.65 6.80
CA LYS A 315 16.40 10.34 8.01
C LYS A 315 15.51 11.50 8.47
N ALA A 316 14.83 12.21 7.56
CA ALA A 316 13.96 13.34 7.91
C ALA A 316 12.65 12.92 8.59
N PHE A 317 12.23 11.66 8.46
CA PHE A 317 11.04 11.17 9.17
C PHE A 317 11.36 10.70 10.59
N LEU A 318 12.61 10.31 10.84
CA LEU A 318 12.95 9.52 12.01
C LEU A 318 13.18 10.38 13.26
N PRO A 319 12.65 9.97 14.43
CA PRO A 319 12.97 10.61 15.70
C PRO A 319 14.46 10.61 16.01
N ASP A 320 14.87 11.52 16.89
CA ASP A 320 16.23 11.51 17.44
C ASP A 320 16.52 10.18 18.16
N GLY A 321 17.76 9.70 18.06
CA GLY A 321 18.17 8.43 18.66
C GLY A 321 18.15 8.41 20.18
N THR A 322 18.04 9.58 20.84
CA THR A 322 17.95 9.71 22.29
C THR A 322 16.52 9.84 22.80
N ARG A 323 15.53 10.04 21.91
CA ARG A 323 14.13 10.22 22.30
C ARG A 323 13.53 8.89 22.76
N ALA A 324 13.08 8.85 24.02
CA ALA A 324 12.57 7.64 24.63
C ALA A 324 11.40 7.90 25.58
N LEU A 325 10.56 6.88 25.80
CA LEU A 325 9.40 6.92 26.70
C LEU A 325 9.47 5.77 27.71
N ARG A 326 9.11 6.03 28.98
CA ARG A 326 8.95 4.99 30.01
C ARG A 326 7.54 4.40 29.96
N SER A 327 7.39 3.09 30.06
CA SER A 327 6.07 2.44 30.22
C SER A 327 6.10 1.34 31.29
N SER A 328 4.94 1.09 31.91
CA SER A 328 4.76 0.36 33.17
C SER A 328 3.93 -0.93 33.05
N ARG A 329 3.62 -1.43 31.85
CA ARG A 329 2.76 -2.62 31.63
C ARG A 329 3.51 -3.83 31.04
N PRO A 330 3.12 -5.08 31.39
CA PRO A 330 3.69 -6.33 30.87
C PRO A 330 3.17 -6.70 29.45
N PRO A 331 3.84 -7.63 28.72
CA PRO A 331 3.90 -7.63 27.25
C PRO A 331 2.81 -8.42 26.53
N SER A 332 2.36 -7.90 25.38
CA SER A 332 2.13 -8.68 24.16
C SER A 332 1.93 -7.73 22.96
N SER A 333 2.74 -7.90 21.89
CA SER A 333 2.53 -7.48 20.49
C SER A 333 3.76 -6.83 19.82
N HIS A 334 3.74 -6.81 18.49
CA HIS A 334 4.77 -6.22 17.63
C HIS A 334 4.53 -4.69 17.49
N PRO A 335 5.54 -3.85 17.14
CA PRO A 335 5.33 -2.41 16.92
C PRO A 335 4.29 -2.17 15.84
N LEU A 336 3.17 -1.57 16.22
CA LEU A 336 2.06 -1.24 15.33
C LEU A 336 1.38 0.04 15.82
N LEU A 337 0.98 0.89 14.88
CA LEU A 337 0.01 1.95 15.18
C LEU A 337 -1.36 1.31 15.47
N PRO A 338 -2.26 1.96 16.23
CA PRO A 338 -3.52 1.36 16.65
C PRO A 338 -4.37 0.82 15.49
N LEU A 339 -5.03 -0.30 15.76
CA LEU A 339 -5.93 -1.00 14.87
C LEU A 339 -7.38 -0.59 15.19
N GLY A 340 -7.79 0.62 14.81
CA GLY A 340 -9.20 1.01 14.79
C GLY A 340 -9.76 1.00 13.37
N THR A 341 -11.08 1.00 13.23
CA THR A 341 -11.80 0.96 11.94
C THR A 341 -12.04 2.35 11.37
N HIS A 342 -12.29 3.34 12.22
CA HIS A 342 -12.43 4.74 11.83
C HIS A 342 -11.28 5.58 12.41
N TRP A 343 -10.62 6.38 11.56
CA TRP A 343 -9.43 7.12 11.99
C TRP A 343 -9.71 8.15 13.09
N ALA A 344 -10.90 8.75 13.10
CA ALA A 344 -11.27 9.81 14.04
C ALA A 344 -11.45 9.31 15.49
N GLU A 345 -11.65 8.00 15.66
CA GLU A 345 -11.86 7.37 16.98
C GLU A 345 -10.56 6.87 17.60
N ILE A 346 -9.46 6.92 16.84
CA ILE A 346 -8.17 6.41 17.27
C ILE A 346 -7.38 7.51 17.98
N ASN A 347 -6.85 7.16 19.15
CA ASN A 347 -5.90 8.00 19.85
C ASN A 347 -4.47 7.71 19.36
N TYR A 348 -3.89 8.66 18.63
CA TYR A 348 -2.54 8.57 18.07
C TYR A 348 -1.44 9.12 18.99
N SER A 349 -1.75 9.52 20.22
CA SER A 349 -0.76 10.13 21.10
C SER A 349 0.46 9.22 21.27
N LEU A 350 1.64 9.83 21.44
CA LEU A 350 2.88 9.08 21.64
C LEU A 350 2.74 8.08 22.80
N LYS A 351 2.05 8.47 23.87
CA LYS A 351 1.82 7.62 25.03
C LYS A 351 0.95 6.43 24.67
N ASP A 352 -0.18 6.62 24.00
CA ASP A 352 -1.12 5.54 23.71
C ASP A 352 -0.58 4.54 22.69
N VAL A 353 0.20 5.00 21.71
CA VAL A 353 0.85 4.14 20.71
C VAL A 353 1.99 3.32 21.33
N ILE A 354 2.80 3.91 22.20
CA ILE A 354 4.03 3.28 22.70
C ILE A 354 3.79 2.46 23.98
N THR A 355 2.86 2.88 24.84
CA THR A 355 2.60 2.23 26.13
C THR A 355 2.32 0.73 26.03
N PRO A 356 1.58 0.23 25.02
CA PRO A 356 1.36 -1.21 24.84
C PRO A 356 2.62 -2.05 24.53
N TRP A 357 3.78 -1.45 24.24
CA TRP A 357 4.91 -2.14 23.58
C TRP A 357 6.17 -2.40 24.43
N VAL A 358 6.14 -2.36 25.76
CA VAL A 358 7.36 -2.62 26.56
C VAL A 358 7.64 -4.12 26.75
N GLY A 359 8.64 -4.65 26.01
CA GLY A 359 9.41 -5.87 26.34
C GLY A 359 9.64 -6.80 25.13
N SER A 360 10.85 -6.94 24.56
CA SER A 360 12.01 -7.68 25.11
C SER A 360 13.38 -7.11 24.68
N GLY A 361 13.54 -5.78 24.71
CA GLY A 361 14.82 -5.11 24.44
C GLY A 361 14.99 -3.73 25.09
N ALA A 362 13.98 -3.28 25.85
CA ALA A 362 14.06 -2.06 26.64
C ALA A 362 14.81 -2.37 27.94
N ALA A 363 16.06 -1.95 28.06
CA ALA A 363 16.70 -1.87 29.37
C ALA A 363 15.83 -0.95 30.25
N ASN A 364 15.27 -1.49 31.34
CA ASN A 364 14.56 -0.73 32.38
C ASN A 364 13.19 -0.10 32.00
N GLY A 365 12.45 -0.68 31.04
CA GLY A 365 11.10 -0.19 30.70
C GLY A 365 11.08 1.11 29.88
N ILE A 366 12.19 1.40 29.19
CA ILE A 366 12.37 2.56 28.31
C ILE A 366 12.29 2.11 26.85
N VAL A 367 11.33 2.64 26.09
CA VAL A 367 11.22 2.42 24.64
C VAL A 367 11.90 3.55 23.90
N ASN A 368 12.89 3.22 23.08
CA ASN A 368 13.46 4.15 22.12
C ASN A 368 12.46 4.36 20.97
N ILE A 369 12.04 5.61 20.72
CA ILE A 369 10.99 5.90 19.74
C ILE A 369 11.49 5.64 18.32
N ARG A 370 12.76 5.93 18.03
CA ARG A 370 13.36 5.67 16.71
C ARG A 370 13.39 4.17 16.40
N ASP A 371 13.80 3.34 17.36
CA ASP A 371 13.82 1.89 17.18
C ASP A 371 12.42 1.30 17.02
N TRP A 372 11.45 1.81 17.78
CA TRP A 372 10.04 1.44 17.61
C TRP A 372 9.56 1.75 16.20
N THR A 373 9.81 2.98 15.72
CA THR A 373 9.44 3.45 14.39
C THR A 373 10.04 2.57 13.30
N LEU A 374 11.34 2.29 13.38
CA LEU A 374 12.03 1.47 12.37
C LEU A 374 11.45 0.06 12.29
N ARG A 375 11.10 -0.53 13.44
CA ARG A 375 10.46 -1.85 13.49
C ARG A 375 9.03 -1.79 12.92
N ALA A 376 8.25 -0.77 13.25
CA ALA A 376 6.91 -0.59 12.69
C ALA A 376 6.96 -0.42 11.16
N MET A 377 7.85 0.43 10.66
CA MET A 377 8.08 0.63 9.22
C MET A 377 8.48 -0.69 8.53
N SER A 378 9.36 -1.48 9.13
CA SER A 378 9.84 -2.74 8.53
C SER A 378 8.74 -3.77 8.26
N ARG A 379 7.60 -3.71 8.96
CA ARG A 379 6.46 -4.61 8.75
C ARG A 379 5.73 -4.31 7.44
N TYR A 380 5.61 -3.04 7.09
CA TYR A 380 4.85 -2.57 5.94
C TYR A 380 5.77 -2.11 4.80
N HIS A 381 7.01 -2.59 4.77
CA HIS A 381 7.91 -2.33 3.66
C HIS A 381 7.38 -3.03 2.40
N PHE A 382 7.43 -2.36 1.25
CA PHE A 382 6.97 -2.92 -0.02
C PHE A 382 7.69 -2.29 -1.22
N VAL A 383 7.58 -2.97 -2.36
CA VAL A 383 7.90 -2.41 -3.68
C VAL A 383 6.70 -2.59 -4.60
N LEU A 384 6.55 -1.67 -5.56
CA LEU A 384 5.69 -1.92 -6.71
C LEU A 384 6.54 -2.62 -7.78
N GLY A 385 6.07 -3.77 -8.24
CA GLY A 385 6.73 -4.58 -9.25
C GLY A 385 6.01 -4.46 -10.59
N ASP A 386 6.81 -4.36 -11.64
CA ASP A 386 6.38 -4.57 -13.02
C ASP A 386 6.91 -5.94 -13.48
N THR A 387 6.01 -6.88 -13.66
CA THR A 387 6.32 -8.23 -14.12
C THR A 387 5.67 -8.41 -15.48
N PRO A 388 6.40 -8.89 -16.50
CA PRO A 388 5.82 -9.18 -17.80
C PRO A 388 4.63 -10.13 -17.65
N PHE A 389 3.43 -9.58 -17.87
CA PHE A 389 2.16 -10.20 -17.53
C PHE A 389 1.13 -9.93 -18.63
N GLU A 390 0.31 -10.93 -18.94
CA GLU A 390 -0.84 -10.79 -19.85
C GLU A 390 -2.11 -11.36 -19.19
N PHE A 391 -3.17 -10.56 -19.17
CA PHE A 391 -4.52 -11.00 -18.81
C PHE A 391 -5.32 -11.29 -20.07
N LEU A 392 -5.97 -12.45 -20.10
CA LEU A 392 -6.68 -12.94 -21.26
C LEU A 392 -8.08 -13.42 -20.86
N GLU A 393 -9.10 -12.95 -21.56
CA GLU A 393 -10.47 -13.49 -21.45
C GLU A 393 -10.78 -14.42 -22.63
N LEU A 394 -11.41 -15.55 -22.38
CA LEU A 394 -11.85 -16.50 -23.39
C LEU A 394 -13.33 -16.28 -23.73
N ASN A 395 -13.64 -15.38 -24.68
CA ASN A 395 -15.03 -15.00 -24.96
C ASN A 395 -15.73 -15.85 -26.03
N GLY A 396 -14.98 -16.58 -26.87
CA GLY A 396 -15.53 -17.42 -27.94
C GLY A 396 -14.46 -18.03 -28.85
N ALA A 397 -14.77 -19.11 -29.57
CA ALA A 397 -13.78 -20.00 -30.18
C ALA A 397 -12.72 -19.32 -31.08
N ILE A 398 -13.16 -18.47 -32.02
CA ILE A 398 -12.23 -17.79 -32.96
C ILE A 398 -11.34 -16.80 -32.21
N ALA A 399 -11.93 -15.99 -31.33
CA ALA A 399 -11.21 -15.00 -30.54
C ALA A 399 -10.19 -15.69 -29.61
N SER A 400 -10.61 -16.75 -28.92
CA SER A 400 -9.77 -17.57 -28.04
C SER A 400 -8.59 -18.19 -28.81
N ARG A 401 -8.80 -18.78 -29.99
CA ARG A 401 -7.69 -19.30 -30.83
C ARG A 401 -6.65 -18.25 -31.17
N ASN A 402 -7.09 -17.07 -31.62
CA ASN A 402 -6.19 -15.99 -32.00
C ASN A 402 -5.40 -15.46 -30.79
N LYS A 403 -6.10 -15.27 -29.67
CA LYS A 403 -5.52 -14.86 -28.39
C LYS A 403 -4.47 -15.88 -27.89
N LEU A 404 -4.81 -17.17 -27.85
CA LEU A 404 -3.90 -18.24 -27.42
C LEU A 404 -2.70 -18.42 -28.35
N SER A 405 -2.88 -18.28 -29.67
CA SER A 405 -1.76 -18.32 -30.63
C SER A 405 -0.78 -17.14 -30.45
N ARG A 406 -1.29 -15.94 -30.14
CA ARG A 406 -0.43 -14.81 -29.74
C ARG A 406 0.32 -15.14 -28.45
N LEU A 407 -0.39 -15.67 -27.47
CA LEU A 407 0.17 -16.02 -26.17
C LEU A 407 1.31 -17.06 -26.29
N SER A 408 1.12 -18.12 -27.07
CA SER A 408 2.17 -19.12 -27.36
C SER A 408 3.42 -18.48 -27.96
N ARG A 409 3.27 -17.50 -28.86
CA ARG A 409 4.42 -16.79 -29.44
C ARG A 409 5.14 -15.95 -28.39
N SER A 410 4.41 -15.22 -27.57
CA SER A 410 4.99 -14.42 -26.48
C SER A 410 5.74 -15.29 -25.46
N ILE A 411 5.18 -16.44 -25.10
CA ILE A 411 5.82 -17.43 -24.22
C ILE A 411 7.10 -17.99 -24.86
N ALA A 412 7.03 -18.43 -26.12
CA ALA A 412 8.20 -18.97 -26.83
C ALA A 412 9.34 -17.93 -26.97
N MET A 413 8.99 -16.64 -27.05
CA MET A 413 9.96 -15.53 -27.06
C MET A 413 10.43 -15.10 -25.67
N HIS A 414 10.02 -15.79 -24.59
CA HIS A 414 10.34 -15.44 -23.19
C HIS A 414 9.95 -14.00 -22.82
N GLN A 415 8.85 -13.50 -23.41
CA GLN A 415 8.37 -12.12 -23.19
C GLN A 415 7.37 -12.01 -22.04
N LEU A 416 6.88 -13.14 -21.53
CA LEU A 416 5.92 -13.20 -20.43
C LEU A 416 6.50 -14.06 -19.32
N ALA A 417 6.27 -13.64 -18.09
CA ALA A 417 6.65 -14.37 -16.90
C ALA A 417 5.44 -14.94 -16.17
N MET A 418 4.29 -14.26 -16.30
CA MET A 418 3.01 -14.66 -15.73
C MET A 418 1.91 -14.43 -16.75
N ILE A 419 0.86 -15.23 -16.67
CA ILE A 419 -0.35 -15.05 -17.46
C ILE A 419 -1.57 -15.32 -16.58
N CYS A 420 -2.68 -14.64 -16.86
CA CYS A 420 -3.97 -14.93 -16.29
C CYS A 420 -4.95 -15.23 -17.43
N ILE A 421 -5.68 -16.33 -17.37
CA ILE A 421 -6.65 -16.73 -18.39
C ILE A 421 -8.00 -16.95 -17.71
N ASN A 422 -8.92 -16.02 -17.92
CA ASN A 422 -10.27 -16.02 -17.35
C ASN A 422 -11.30 -16.57 -18.34
N ASP A 423 -12.26 -17.35 -17.85
CA ASP A 423 -13.32 -18.00 -18.63
C ASP A 423 -14.58 -17.13 -18.75
N ASP A 424 -14.46 -15.98 -19.42
CA ASP A 424 -15.60 -15.10 -19.73
C ASP A 424 -16.38 -15.57 -20.98
N LEU A 425 -16.82 -16.84 -20.95
CA LEU A 425 -17.40 -17.54 -22.10
C LEU A 425 -18.79 -17.00 -22.46
N LEU A 426 -18.92 -16.44 -23.66
CA LEU A 426 -20.22 -15.95 -24.16
C LEU A 426 -20.94 -16.99 -25.05
N HIS A 427 -20.19 -17.83 -25.77
CA HIS A 427 -20.71 -18.85 -26.69
C HIS A 427 -19.61 -19.85 -27.11
N SER A 428 -19.98 -20.95 -27.76
CA SER A 428 -19.07 -22.00 -28.28
C SER A 428 -18.21 -22.67 -27.20
N VAL A 429 -18.81 -22.96 -26.05
CA VAL A 429 -18.12 -23.46 -24.84
C VAL A 429 -17.26 -24.69 -25.12
N GLU A 430 -17.82 -25.71 -25.79
CA GLU A 430 -17.13 -26.97 -26.05
C GLU A 430 -15.92 -26.78 -26.99
N GLU A 431 -16.05 -25.87 -27.96
CA GLU A 431 -14.98 -25.56 -28.90
C GLU A 431 -13.87 -24.74 -28.23
N VAL A 432 -14.22 -23.86 -27.29
CA VAL A 432 -13.25 -23.12 -26.48
C VAL A 432 -12.54 -24.06 -25.51
N ASP A 433 -13.24 -24.96 -24.81
CA ASP A 433 -12.62 -25.97 -23.93
C ASP A 433 -11.64 -26.84 -24.71
N SER A 434 -12.05 -27.40 -25.86
CA SER A 434 -11.16 -28.21 -26.70
C SER A 434 -9.93 -27.43 -27.16
N THR A 435 -10.11 -26.16 -27.56
CA THR A 435 -9.02 -25.29 -27.98
C THR A 435 -8.07 -24.99 -26.82
N PHE A 436 -8.61 -24.64 -25.66
CA PHE A 436 -7.82 -24.26 -24.49
C PHE A 436 -7.07 -25.47 -23.92
N ARG A 437 -7.70 -26.64 -23.82
CA ARG A 437 -7.06 -27.89 -23.42
C ARG A 437 -5.91 -28.27 -24.34
N GLY A 438 -6.13 -28.23 -25.66
CA GLY A 438 -5.08 -28.50 -26.62
C GLY A 438 -3.91 -27.51 -26.52
N TRP A 439 -4.19 -26.24 -26.21
CA TRP A 439 -3.16 -25.25 -25.93
C TRP A 439 -2.39 -25.56 -24.64
N MET A 440 -3.08 -25.87 -23.55
CA MET A 440 -2.48 -26.25 -22.26
C MET A 440 -1.55 -27.46 -22.40
N GLU A 441 -1.99 -28.52 -23.07
CA GLU A 441 -1.21 -29.74 -23.33
C GLU A 441 0.04 -29.47 -24.18
N ASN A 442 0.00 -28.44 -25.02
CA ASN A 442 1.15 -28.04 -25.83
C ASN A 442 2.16 -27.17 -25.04
N ILE A 443 1.69 -26.28 -24.17
CA ILE A 443 2.58 -25.44 -23.35
C ILE A 443 3.20 -26.23 -22.19
N TRP A 444 2.41 -27.06 -21.51
CA TRP A 444 2.83 -27.90 -20.39
C TRP A 444 2.55 -29.39 -20.69
N PRO A 445 3.37 -30.04 -21.52
CA PRO A 445 3.14 -31.42 -21.94
C PRO A 445 3.34 -32.45 -20.83
N THR A 446 4.03 -32.08 -19.75
CA THR A 446 4.28 -32.96 -18.61
C THR A 446 3.28 -32.64 -17.51
N LYS A 447 2.34 -33.56 -17.28
CA LYS A 447 1.38 -33.45 -16.18
C LYS A 447 2.09 -33.60 -14.83
N LEU A 448 1.65 -32.82 -13.85
CA LEU A 448 2.09 -32.93 -12.47
C LEU A 448 1.48 -34.20 -11.84
N THR A 449 2.11 -34.70 -10.78
CA THR A 449 1.71 -35.98 -10.16
C THR A 449 0.29 -35.97 -9.59
N TRP A 450 -0.24 -34.80 -9.23
CA TRP A 450 -1.62 -34.60 -8.76
C TRP A 450 -2.62 -34.29 -9.88
N GLU A 451 -2.15 -34.05 -11.12
CA GLU A 451 -3.00 -33.90 -12.32
C GLU A 451 -3.23 -35.25 -13.01
N SER A 452 -2.55 -36.30 -12.55
CA SER A 452 -2.78 -37.67 -12.98
C SER A 452 -3.82 -38.32 -12.06
N PRO A 453 -4.93 -38.86 -12.61
CA PRO A 453 -6.08 -39.34 -11.83
C PRO A 453 -5.78 -40.55 -10.93
#